data_AF-A0A7S0FEK3-F1
#
_entry.id   AF-A0A7S0FEK3-F1
#
_cell.length_a   1.000
_cell.length_b   1.000
_cell.length_c   1.000
_cell.angle_alpha   90.00
_cell.angle_beta   90.00
_cell.angle_gamma   90.00
#
_symmetry.space_group_name_H-M   'P 1'
#
loop_
_entity.id
_entity.type
_entity.pdbx_description
1 polymer ?
#
loop_
_entity_poly.entity_id
_entity_poly.type
_entity_poly.pdbx_seq_one_letter_code
_entity_poly.pdbx_strand_id
1 'polypeptide(L)'
;PPAAPAPATPAVGGSTGPKLQVPKPIADMVQWINNNVGLAVPLRLSAVARSLVDLGKDVALELLEGLVQNVERLEDPNAWVLDAAEAVRDGMAGDEVGEASEGGAAGRAEEDPKEEGAVKEPPTPKTPAATRAQAVKAVSDTRAFAGQRKLSALEALYALNTSGKLQERLDVSTFEVYFSLMGEREARSAVGALAAHPEHIEAPHLWLTNLCTKHLGDVGSLIARICLSGALMEPLNPISVRGMLQDLPDARAVRILRQLELQASEIVQVSHWIRCQARELRKCSATAAAPQRGLPPYTLTTIDFLNKRGKLAATLKLDHVAPALRSVTPYQQKCILALLKQKALEVPDPIAFVIAECRQTWSSARQQQAQFLVGEDGVRKRVARLNRSGNLAEPLSLDRLRVPLSTLRPGQRIKILQRLEIAASIARHPNAFVARECERLAPKAAAWYSRKRKAPAAGGAAEEEADAAPDVEEECEETWTEEWGEASDAASEEVLLEDSEGGLDDEVPAVGLEAGFVDEAVEARGVSCGGAGPGTATSSW
;
A
#
# COMPACT_ATOMS: atom_id res chain seq x y z
N PRO A 1 5.24 77.54 12.36
CA PRO A 1 5.36 76.87 11.05
C PRO A 1 4.56 75.54 11.05
N PRO A 2 3.40 75.47 10.38
CA PRO A 2 2.59 74.26 10.33
C PRO A 2 3.22 73.20 9.41
N ALA A 3 3.08 71.93 9.83
CA ALA A 3 3.68 70.75 9.24
C ALA A 3 3.16 70.45 7.83
N ALA A 4 4.07 70.01 6.96
CA ALA A 4 3.79 69.64 5.58
C ALA A 4 2.92 68.36 5.49
N PRO A 5 1.95 68.31 4.57
CA PRO A 5 1.10 67.13 4.37
C PRO A 5 1.85 65.98 3.67
N ALA A 6 1.59 64.75 4.12
CA ALA A 6 2.17 63.51 3.61
C ALA A 6 1.72 63.20 2.15
N PRO A 7 2.57 62.53 1.35
CA PRO A 7 2.27 62.22 -0.05
C PRO A 7 1.18 61.16 -0.17
N ALA A 8 0.21 61.43 -1.05
CA ALA A 8 -0.89 60.54 -1.39
C ALA A 8 -0.37 59.23 -2.03
N THR A 9 -0.76 58.10 -1.43
CA THR A 9 -0.59 56.77 -2.02
C THR A 9 -1.42 56.63 -3.29
N PRO A 10 -0.86 56.13 -4.41
CA PRO A 10 -1.61 55.91 -5.64
C PRO A 10 -2.66 54.80 -5.45
N ALA A 11 -3.90 55.11 -5.80
CA ALA A 11 -5.01 54.17 -5.80
C ALA A 11 -4.75 53.05 -6.82
N VAL A 12 -4.45 51.85 -6.32
CA VAL A 12 -4.35 50.62 -7.12
C VAL A 12 -5.77 50.23 -7.55
N GLY A 13 -6.06 50.37 -8.84
CA GLY A 13 -7.33 49.96 -9.44
C GLY A 13 -7.55 48.45 -9.31
N GLY A 14 -8.66 48.06 -8.70
CA GLY A 14 -9.05 46.66 -8.52
C GLY A 14 -9.40 45.99 -9.84
N SER A 15 -8.48 45.18 -10.36
CA SER A 15 -8.73 44.26 -11.47
C SER A 15 -9.70 43.16 -11.04
N THR A 16 -10.93 43.19 -11.57
CA THR A 16 -11.93 42.12 -11.40
C THR A 16 -11.62 40.97 -12.35
N GLY A 17 -10.58 40.19 -12.05
CA GLY A 17 -10.34 38.92 -12.73
C GLY A 17 -11.42 37.88 -12.40
N PRO A 18 -11.69 36.90 -13.28
CA PRO A 18 -12.58 35.78 -12.98
C PRO A 18 -12.12 35.08 -11.70
N LYS A 19 -13.05 34.91 -10.75
CA LYS A 19 -12.77 34.24 -9.48
C LYS A 19 -12.45 32.78 -9.75
N LEU A 20 -11.17 32.41 -9.63
CA LEU A 20 -10.72 31.02 -9.73
C LEU A 20 -11.36 30.22 -8.58
N GLN A 21 -12.24 29.26 -8.91
CA GLN A 21 -12.86 28.40 -7.91
C GLN A 21 -11.94 27.20 -7.65
N VAL A 22 -11.38 27.13 -6.45
CA VAL A 22 -10.56 25.98 -6.04
C VAL A 22 -11.48 24.89 -5.47
N PRO A 23 -11.35 23.63 -5.89
CA PRO A 23 -12.06 22.51 -5.28
C PRO A 23 -11.87 22.47 -3.76
N LYS A 24 -12.98 22.27 -3.03
CA LYS A 24 -12.97 22.21 -1.56
C LYS A 24 -11.95 21.20 -0.97
N PRO A 25 -11.75 20.00 -1.55
CA PRO A 25 -10.76 19.04 -1.03
C PRO A 25 -9.33 19.58 -1.05
N ILE A 26 -8.96 20.33 -2.10
CA ILE A 26 -7.62 20.93 -2.22
C ILE A 26 -7.45 22.02 -1.15
N ALA A 27 -8.47 22.88 -0.98
CA ALA A 27 -8.44 23.93 0.05
C ALA A 27 -8.35 23.36 1.47
N ASP A 28 -9.11 22.30 1.76
CA ASP A 28 -9.12 21.62 3.06
C ASP A 28 -7.76 20.94 3.34
N MET A 29 -7.13 20.32 2.32
CA MET A 29 -5.79 19.73 2.44
C MET A 29 -4.72 20.78 2.71
N VAL A 30 -4.71 21.89 1.94
CA VAL A 30 -3.78 23.01 2.18
C VAL A 30 -3.95 23.59 3.59
N GLN A 31 -5.20 23.74 4.05
CA GLN A 31 -5.48 24.20 5.40
C GLN A 31 -4.99 23.19 6.46
N TRP A 32 -5.15 21.89 6.22
CA TRP A 32 -4.65 20.85 7.10
C TRP A 32 -3.11 20.87 7.20
N ILE A 33 -2.41 21.00 6.07
CA ILE A 33 -0.93 21.05 6.03
C ILE A 33 -0.42 22.24 6.86
N ASN A 34 -1.00 23.43 6.64
CA ASN A 34 -0.64 24.64 7.38
C ASN A 34 -0.83 24.51 8.90
N ASN A 35 -1.79 23.69 9.34
CA ASN A 35 -2.09 23.51 10.76
C ASN A 35 -1.31 22.37 11.44
N ASN A 36 -0.89 21.34 10.70
CA ASN A 36 -0.38 20.10 11.29
C ASN A 36 1.10 19.82 11.00
N VAL A 37 1.63 20.32 9.87
CA VAL A 37 2.93 19.86 9.35
C VAL A 37 4.08 20.77 9.79
N GLY A 38 3.80 21.99 10.25
CA GLY A 38 4.83 22.90 10.76
C GLY A 38 5.73 23.50 9.67
N LEU A 39 5.15 23.95 8.56
CA LEU A 39 5.87 24.58 7.46
C LEU A 39 6.67 25.83 7.91
N ALA A 40 7.86 26.05 7.35
CA ALA A 40 8.66 27.25 7.60
C ALA A 40 7.92 28.54 7.19
N VAL A 41 7.21 28.48 6.06
CA VAL A 41 6.29 29.52 5.58
C VAL A 41 4.95 28.86 5.28
N PRO A 42 3.82 29.38 5.79
CA PRO A 42 2.51 28.82 5.51
C PRO A 42 2.21 28.86 4.00
N LEU A 43 1.65 27.77 3.47
CA LEU A 43 1.29 27.62 2.08
C LEU A 43 0.12 28.56 1.74
N ARG A 44 0.35 29.50 0.82
CA ARG A 44 -0.64 30.51 0.43
C ARG A 44 -1.48 29.97 -0.71
N LEU A 45 -2.75 29.63 -0.42
CA LEU A 45 -3.66 29.09 -1.43
C LEU A 45 -3.74 29.98 -2.68
N SER A 46 -3.72 31.32 -2.54
CA SER A 46 -3.74 32.24 -3.68
C SER A 46 -2.54 32.13 -4.62
N ALA A 47 -1.38 31.68 -4.13
CA ALA A 47 -0.17 31.54 -4.93
C ALA A 47 -0.16 30.22 -5.72
N VAL A 48 -0.62 29.13 -5.10
CA VAL A 48 -0.56 27.77 -5.69
C VAL A 48 -1.87 27.33 -6.34
N ALA A 49 -3.00 28.01 -6.07
CA ALA A 49 -4.33 27.60 -6.51
C ALA A 49 -4.44 27.38 -8.02
N ARG A 50 -3.83 28.25 -8.82
CA ARG A 50 -3.92 28.15 -10.28
C ARG A 50 -3.25 26.87 -10.78
N SER A 51 -2.01 26.63 -10.37
CA SER A 51 -1.25 25.44 -10.76
C SER A 51 -1.90 24.14 -10.28
N LEU A 52 -2.49 24.13 -9.08
CA LEU A 52 -3.20 22.95 -8.55
C LEU A 52 -4.52 22.69 -9.27
N VAL A 53 -5.26 23.73 -9.66
CA VAL A 53 -6.51 23.57 -10.43
C VAL A 53 -6.21 23.07 -11.84
N ASP A 54 -5.13 23.55 -12.47
CA ASP A 54 -4.72 23.15 -13.81
C ASP A 54 -4.32 21.66 -13.90
N LEU A 55 -3.84 21.04 -12.80
CA LEU A 55 -3.50 19.61 -12.73
C LEU A 55 -4.70 18.67 -12.51
N GLY A 56 -5.83 19.20 -12.04
CA GLY A 56 -6.97 18.38 -11.61
C GLY A 56 -6.89 17.93 -10.15
N LYS A 57 -8.05 17.49 -9.61
CA LYS A 57 -8.24 17.22 -8.18
C LYS A 57 -7.29 16.15 -7.64
N ASP A 58 -7.22 14.99 -8.30
CA ASP A 58 -6.55 13.82 -7.74
C ASP A 58 -5.02 13.98 -7.76
N VAL A 59 -4.47 14.44 -8.90
CA VAL A 59 -3.05 14.75 -9.06
C VAL A 59 -2.59 15.87 -8.11
N ALA A 60 -3.43 16.88 -7.90
CA ALA A 60 -3.13 17.95 -6.94
C ALA A 60 -3.07 17.43 -5.49
N LEU A 61 -3.92 16.46 -5.11
CA LEU A 61 -3.88 15.85 -3.78
C LEU A 61 -2.64 14.99 -3.59
N GLU A 62 -2.27 14.18 -4.58
CA GLU A 62 -1.03 13.39 -4.56
C GLU A 62 0.22 14.28 -4.43
N LEU A 63 0.26 15.40 -5.17
CA LEU A 63 1.36 16.37 -5.08
C LEU A 63 1.43 17.01 -3.69
N LEU A 64 0.29 17.37 -3.09
CA LEU A 64 0.24 17.90 -1.72
C LEU A 64 0.62 16.85 -0.67
N GLU A 65 0.33 15.56 -0.87
CA GLU A 65 0.84 14.48 -0.02
C GLU A 65 2.37 14.33 -0.15
N GLY A 66 2.89 14.46 -1.37
CA GLY A 66 4.33 14.53 -1.62
C GLY A 66 5.01 15.69 -0.89
N LEU A 67 4.35 16.85 -0.78
CA LEU A 67 4.86 17.99 0.02
C LEU A 67 5.00 17.60 1.50
N VAL A 68 4.01 16.91 2.08
CA VAL A 68 4.02 16.50 3.50
C VAL A 68 5.20 15.57 3.78
N GLN A 69 5.55 14.69 2.85
CA GLN A 69 6.68 13.77 2.99
C GLN A 69 8.05 14.48 2.92
N ASN A 70 8.11 15.65 2.27
CA ASN A 70 9.37 16.37 2.01
C ASN A 70 9.55 17.65 2.84
N VAL A 71 8.62 17.98 3.75
CA VAL A 71 8.60 19.28 4.46
C VAL A 71 9.91 19.65 5.15
N GLU A 72 10.61 18.69 5.76
CA GLU A 72 11.79 18.97 6.58
C GLU A 72 12.96 19.55 5.78
N ARG A 73 12.95 19.36 4.45
CA ARG A 73 14.03 19.78 3.55
C ARG A 73 13.74 21.05 2.77
N LEU A 74 12.53 21.62 2.91
CA LEU A 74 12.05 22.71 2.06
C LEU A 74 12.12 24.06 2.75
N GLU A 75 12.90 24.98 2.18
CA GLU A 75 12.97 26.37 2.63
C GLU A 75 11.72 27.17 2.26
N ASP A 76 11.18 26.98 1.05
CA ASP A 76 9.92 27.60 0.59
C ASP A 76 8.94 26.55 0.01
N PRO A 77 7.92 26.16 0.79
CA PRO A 77 6.88 25.24 0.34
C PRO A 77 6.09 25.73 -0.88
N ASN A 78 5.93 27.05 -1.08
CA ASN A 78 5.15 27.58 -2.21
C ASN A 78 5.92 27.41 -3.52
N ALA A 79 7.22 27.70 -3.52
CA ALA A 79 8.09 27.49 -4.67
C ALA A 79 8.12 26.01 -5.07
N TRP A 80 8.29 25.11 -4.10
CA TRP A 80 8.30 23.67 -4.36
C TRP A 80 7.01 23.16 -5.02
N VAL A 81 5.84 23.61 -4.55
CA VAL A 81 4.55 23.19 -5.15
C VAL A 81 4.40 23.70 -6.58
N LEU A 82 4.88 24.92 -6.89
CA LEU A 82 4.85 25.46 -8.24
C LEU A 82 5.77 24.68 -9.18
N ASP A 83 7.00 24.39 -8.74
CA ASP A 83 8.00 23.65 -9.52
C ASP A 83 7.54 22.19 -9.74
N ALA A 84 7.01 21.54 -8.71
CA ALA A 84 6.46 20.19 -8.83
C ALA A 84 5.25 20.15 -9.79
N ALA A 85 4.39 21.18 -9.74
CA ALA A 85 3.23 21.25 -10.62
C ALA A 85 3.61 21.56 -12.08
N GLU A 86 4.69 22.29 -12.31
CA GLU A 86 5.28 22.47 -13.64
C GLU A 86 5.90 21.18 -14.16
N ALA A 87 6.67 20.47 -13.34
CA ALA A 87 7.28 19.20 -13.70
C ALA A 87 6.26 18.11 -14.07
N VAL A 88 5.14 18.01 -13.35
CA VAL A 88 4.06 17.07 -13.68
C VAL A 88 3.40 17.42 -15.02
N ARG A 89 3.19 18.72 -15.27
CA ARG A 89 2.59 19.21 -16.52
C ARG A 89 3.48 18.93 -17.74
N ASP A 90 4.78 19.15 -17.60
CA ASP A 90 5.75 18.86 -18.65
C ASP A 90 5.91 17.35 -18.88
N GLY A 91 5.79 16.54 -17.83
CA GLY A 91 5.80 15.08 -17.93
C GLY A 91 4.56 14.50 -18.63
N MET A 92 3.38 15.08 -18.38
CA MET A 92 2.13 14.64 -19.02
C MET A 92 2.05 15.00 -20.51
N ALA A 93 2.73 16.06 -20.95
CA ALA A 93 2.78 16.44 -22.36
C ALA A 93 3.67 15.52 -23.23
N GLY A 94 4.40 14.59 -22.61
CA GLY A 94 5.41 13.76 -23.29
C GLY A 94 4.97 12.37 -23.75
N ASP A 95 3.79 11.88 -23.34
CA ASP A 95 3.39 10.47 -23.54
C ASP A 95 2.14 10.30 -24.45
N GLU A 96 1.62 11.38 -25.02
CA GLU A 96 0.43 11.35 -25.91
C GLU A 96 0.79 11.45 -27.41
N VAL A 97 1.81 10.71 -27.85
CA VAL A 97 2.10 10.52 -29.28
C VAL A 97 2.14 9.04 -29.64
N GLY A 98 1.01 8.52 -30.11
CA GLY A 98 1.01 7.52 -31.18
C GLY A 98 0.50 6.13 -30.83
N GLU A 99 -0.80 5.99 -30.56
CA GLU A 99 -1.51 4.74 -30.88
C GLU A 99 -2.70 5.06 -31.78
N ALA A 100 -2.38 5.44 -33.03
CA ALA A 100 -3.34 5.46 -34.11
C ALA A 100 -3.71 4.02 -34.46
N SER A 101 -4.96 3.70 -34.15
CA SER A 101 -5.74 2.55 -34.60
C SER A 101 -5.43 2.15 -36.06
N GLU A 102 -4.72 1.04 -36.23
CA GLU A 102 -4.58 0.34 -37.50
C GLU A 102 -5.44 -0.95 -37.42
N GLY A 103 -6.68 -0.84 -37.90
CA GLY A 103 -7.64 -1.93 -37.90
C GLY A 103 -8.82 -1.62 -38.81
N GLY A 104 -8.63 -1.73 -40.14
CA GLY A 104 -9.68 -1.51 -41.13
C GLY A 104 -9.40 -2.25 -42.43
N ALA A 105 -10.15 -3.32 -42.66
CA ALA A 105 -9.99 -4.29 -43.73
C ALA A 105 -10.42 -3.80 -45.14
N ALA A 106 -9.77 -4.41 -46.13
CA ALA A 106 -10.22 -4.73 -47.50
C ALA A 106 -11.52 -4.11 -48.03
N GLY A 107 -11.41 -3.35 -49.12
CA GLY A 107 -12.55 -2.94 -49.95
C GLY A 107 -12.12 -2.17 -51.20
N ARG A 108 -12.05 -2.88 -52.32
CA ARG A 108 -11.64 -2.45 -53.67
C ARG A 108 -12.77 -1.68 -54.37
N ALA A 109 -12.49 -0.50 -54.95
CA ALA A 109 -13.13 0.00 -56.17
C ALA A 109 -12.34 1.20 -56.75
N GLU A 110 -12.15 1.15 -58.07
CA GLU A 110 -11.65 2.21 -58.96
C GLU A 110 -12.46 3.50 -58.85
N GLU A 111 -11.80 4.66 -58.99
CA GLU A 111 -12.05 5.62 -60.08
C GLU A 111 -11.01 6.77 -60.10
N ASP A 112 -10.84 7.32 -61.29
CA ASP A 112 -9.80 8.21 -61.85
C ASP A 112 -9.83 9.70 -61.35
N PRO A 113 -8.87 10.56 -61.77
CA PRO A 113 -8.38 11.72 -61.01
C PRO A 113 -8.96 13.07 -61.46
N LYS A 114 -8.91 14.07 -60.56
CA LYS A 114 -8.83 15.49 -60.97
C LYS A 114 -8.39 16.47 -59.88
N GLU A 115 -7.60 17.44 -60.36
CA GLU A 115 -7.46 18.84 -59.94
C GLU A 115 -6.59 19.21 -58.71
N GLU A 116 -5.35 19.59 -59.07
CA GLU A 116 -4.62 20.80 -58.70
C GLU A 116 -5.23 21.74 -57.63
N GLY A 117 -4.46 21.97 -56.56
CA GLY A 117 -4.70 23.05 -55.61
C GLY A 117 -3.43 23.41 -54.84
N ALA A 118 -2.66 24.36 -55.37
CA ALA A 118 -1.45 24.90 -54.76
C ALA A 118 -1.76 25.64 -53.44
N VAL A 119 -1.16 25.20 -52.33
CA VAL A 119 -1.16 25.94 -51.06
C VAL A 119 0.27 26.38 -50.72
N LYS A 120 0.42 27.70 -50.58
CA LYS A 120 1.66 28.42 -50.27
C LYS A 120 2.13 28.11 -48.84
N GLU A 121 3.42 27.80 -48.71
CA GLU A 121 4.16 27.80 -47.44
C GLU A 121 4.21 29.20 -46.80
N PRO A 122 4.07 29.32 -45.46
CA PRO A 122 4.33 30.56 -44.75
C PRO A 122 5.83 30.75 -44.42
N PRO A 123 6.33 31.99 -44.39
CA PRO A 123 7.75 32.29 -44.26
C PRO A 123 8.27 32.09 -42.82
N THR A 124 9.44 31.48 -42.73
CA THR A 124 10.21 31.32 -41.48
C THR A 124 10.81 32.66 -41.00
N PRO A 125 10.85 32.92 -39.68
CA PRO A 125 11.50 34.11 -39.13
C PRO A 125 13.03 33.97 -39.15
N LYS A 126 13.70 35.02 -39.64
CA LYS A 126 15.16 35.14 -39.71
C LYS A 126 15.75 35.37 -38.32
N THR A 127 16.41 34.36 -37.77
CA THR A 127 17.28 34.48 -36.58
C THR A 127 18.65 35.06 -36.97
N PRO A 128 19.21 36.03 -36.22
CA PRO A 128 20.48 36.66 -36.55
C PRO A 128 21.69 35.71 -36.46
N ALA A 129 22.56 35.79 -37.46
CA ALA A 129 23.65 34.86 -37.76
C ALA A 129 24.83 34.81 -36.75
N ALA A 130 24.77 35.54 -35.63
CA ALA A 130 25.89 35.65 -34.69
C ALA A 130 25.94 34.55 -33.63
N THR A 131 24.83 33.84 -33.35
CA THR A 131 24.76 32.82 -32.28
C THR A 131 24.97 31.39 -32.79
N ARG A 132 24.97 31.17 -34.11
CA ARG A 132 25.11 29.84 -34.73
C ARG A 132 26.55 29.32 -34.70
N ALA A 133 27.56 30.20 -34.63
CA ALA A 133 28.97 29.80 -34.62
C ALA A 133 29.45 29.22 -33.27
N GLN A 134 28.86 29.64 -32.14
CA GLN A 134 29.19 29.08 -30.82
C GLN A 134 28.43 27.77 -30.53
N ALA A 135 27.19 27.64 -31.03
CA ALA A 135 26.42 26.40 -30.91
C ALA A 135 26.98 25.25 -31.78
N VAL A 136 27.55 25.54 -32.96
CA VAL A 136 28.15 24.51 -33.82
C VAL A 136 29.47 23.96 -33.26
N LYS A 137 30.20 24.74 -32.46
CA LYS A 137 31.47 24.29 -31.83
C LYS A 137 31.23 23.34 -30.65
N ALA A 138 30.16 23.54 -29.88
CA ALA A 138 29.75 22.62 -28.80
C ALA A 138 29.17 21.30 -29.34
N VAL A 139 28.56 21.32 -30.54
CA VAL A 139 28.04 20.11 -31.22
C VAL A 139 29.15 19.35 -31.99
N SER A 140 30.24 20.01 -32.38
CA SER A 140 31.37 19.32 -33.02
C SER A 140 32.24 18.52 -32.03
N ASP A 141 32.36 18.98 -30.79
CA ASP A 141 33.14 18.28 -29.75
C ASP A 141 32.41 17.03 -29.22
N THR A 142 31.08 17.01 -29.25
CA THR A 142 30.26 15.80 -28.98
C THR A 142 30.28 14.79 -30.13
N ARG A 143 30.53 15.24 -31.38
CA ARG A 143 30.58 14.37 -32.57
C ARG A 143 31.93 13.66 -32.76
N ALA A 144 33.00 14.13 -32.10
CA ALA A 144 34.32 13.48 -32.15
C ALA A 144 34.35 12.06 -31.54
N PHE A 145 33.32 11.67 -30.77
CA PHE A 145 33.16 10.31 -30.24
C PHE A 145 32.43 9.33 -31.19
N ALA A 146 31.82 9.80 -32.29
CA ALA A 146 30.94 8.97 -33.13
C ALA A 146 31.65 7.90 -33.99
N GLY A 147 32.98 7.95 -34.07
CA GLY A 147 33.81 6.92 -34.73
C GLY A 147 34.49 5.95 -33.77
N GLN A 148 34.33 6.13 -32.45
CA GLN A 148 34.90 5.21 -31.47
C GLN A 148 33.96 4.02 -31.28
N ARG A 149 34.54 2.82 -31.18
CA ARG A 149 33.83 1.60 -30.76
C ARG A 149 32.90 1.97 -29.60
N LYS A 150 31.62 1.58 -29.67
CA LYS A 150 30.65 1.83 -28.61
C LYS A 150 31.19 1.21 -27.31
N LEU A 151 31.84 2.03 -26.49
CA LEU A 151 32.36 1.62 -25.20
C LEU A 151 31.18 1.13 -24.36
N SER A 152 31.40 0.07 -23.57
CA SER A 152 30.39 -0.37 -22.63
C SER A 152 30.11 0.73 -21.59
N ALA A 153 28.94 0.72 -20.94
CA ALA A 153 28.65 1.69 -19.88
C ALA A 153 29.70 1.65 -18.76
N LEU A 154 30.23 0.47 -18.43
CA LEU A 154 31.30 0.30 -17.46
C LEU A 154 32.63 0.86 -17.97
N GLU A 155 32.99 0.65 -19.23
CA GLU A 155 34.18 1.25 -19.83
C GLU A 155 34.09 2.79 -19.84
N ALA A 156 32.92 3.34 -20.13
CA ALA A 156 32.67 4.78 -20.05
C ALA A 156 32.81 5.30 -18.61
N LEU A 157 32.34 4.53 -17.61
CA LEU A 157 32.49 4.86 -16.20
C LEU A 157 33.97 4.82 -15.76
N TYR A 158 34.74 3.81 -16.21
CA TYR A 158 36.19 3.73 -15.97
C TYR A 158 36.94 4.89 -16.63
N ALA A 159 36.58 5.25 -17.86
CA ALA A 159 37.14 6.42 -18.55
C ALA A 159 36.85 7.71 -17.78
N LEU A 160 35.64 7.84 -17.22
CA LEU A 160 35.27 9.01 -16.42
C LEU A 160 36.06 9.08 -15.10
N ASN A 161 36.20 7.95 -14.40
CA ASN A 161 37.01 7.84 -13.18
C ASN A 161 38.50 8.16 -13.41
N THR A 162 39.05 7.80 -14.58
CA THR A 162 40.45 8.06 -14.93
C THR A 162 40.69 9.48 -15.45
N SER A 163 39.65 10.18 -15.89
CA SER A 163 39.75 11.54 -16.42
C SER A 163 40.15 12.61 -15.39
N GLY A 164 39.98 12.32 -14.09
CA GLY A 164 40.25 13.27 -13.00
C GLY A 164 39.25 14.43 -12.90
N LYS A 165 38.14 14.39 -13.66
CA LYS A 165 37.10 15.44 -13.65
C LYS A 165 36.09 15.33 -12.51
N LEU A 166 35.93 14.15 -11.92
CA LEU A 166 34.98 13.92 -10.84
C LEU A 166 35.60 14.29 -9.48
N GLN A 167 34.79 14.87 -8.60
CA GLN A 167 35.20 15.20 -7.22
C GLN A 167 35.49 13.94 -6.39
N GLU A 168 34.78 12.84 -6.67
CA GLU A 168 34.93 11.55 -6.02
C GLU A 168 35.03 10.43 -7.06
N ARG A 169 35.83 9.39 -6.76
CA ARG A 169 35.90 8.18 -7.60
C ARG A 169 34.65 7.32 -7.39
N LEU A 170 34.03 6.93 -8.49
CA LEU A 170 32.86 6.06 -8.48
C LEU A 170 33.29 4.61 -8.29
N ASP A 171 32.66 3.89 -7.36
CA ASP A 171 32.86 2.45 -7.20
C ASP A 171 32.18 1.69 -8.34
N VAL A 172 32.99 1.15 -9.24
CA VAL A 172 32.52 0.45 -10.43
C VAL A 172 31.78 -0.84 -10.08
N SER A 173 32.14 -1.50 -8.97
CA SER A 173 31.48 -2.74 -8.55
C SER A 173 30.03 -2.50 -8.13
N THR A 174 29.77 -1.37 -7.46
CA THR A 174 28.41 -0.93 -7.13
C THR A 174 27.58 -0.70 -8.40
N PHE A 175 28.13 0.01 -9.38
CA PHE A 175 27.39 0.34 -10.61
C PHE A 175 27.26 -0.81 -11.61
N GLU A 176 28.08 -1.85 -11.52
CA GLU A 176 27.92 -3.08 -12.30
C GLU A 176 26.55 -3.74 -12.05
N VAL A 177 26.10 -3.76 -10.79
CA VAL A 177 24.77 -4.29 -10.42
C VAL A 177 23.65 -3.43 -10.99
N TYR A 178 23.75 -2.10 -10.86
CA TYR A 178 22.74 -1.17 -11.39
C TYR A 178 22.65 -1.22 -12.92
N PHE A 179 23.80 -1.22 -13.61
CA PHE A 179 23.86 -1.23 -15.07
C PHE A 179 23.36 -2.56 -15.65
N SER A 180 23.65 -3.68 -14.97
CA SER A 180 23.11 -5.00 -15.32
C SER A 180 21.59 -5.04 -15.25
N LEU A 181 20.99 -4.34 -14.29
CA LEU A 181 19.53 -4.25 -14.17
C LEU A 181 18.91 -3.31 -15.19
N MET A 182 19.48 -2.13 -15.42
CA MET A 182 18.88 -1.10 -16.28
C MET A 182 18.96 -1.42 -17.78
N GLY A 183 20.01 -2.13 -18.19
CA GLY A 183 20.35 -2.30 -19.60
C GLY A 183 21.44 -1.33 -20.04
N GLU A 184 22.19 -1.76 -21.04
CA GLU A 184 23.42 -1.10 -21.49
C GLU A 184 23.18 0.29 -22.12
N ARG A 185 22.02 0.51 -22.74
CA ARG A 185 21.68 1.80 -23.38
C ARG A 185 21.38 2.87 -22.32
N GLU A 186 20.55 2.51 -21.35
CA GLU A 186 20.12 3.35 -20.25
C GLU A 186 21.30 3.66 -19.33
N ALA A 187 22.12 2.65 -19.03
CA ALA A 187 23.37 2.82 -18.29
C ALA A 187 24.33 3.80 -18.98
N ARG A 188 24.53 3.66 -20.30
CA ARG A 188 25.34 4.63 -21.07
C ARG A 188 24.75 6.04 -21.04
N SER A 189 23.43 6.16 -21.12
CA SER A 189 22.76 7.46 -21.03
C SER A 189 23.00 8.12 -19.67
N ALA A 190 22.94 7.34 -18.59
CA ALA A 190 23.21 7.82 -17.24
C ALA A 190 24.67 8.28 -17.06
N VAL A 191 25.63 7.49 -17.54
CA VAL A 191 27.06 7.86 -17.52
C VAL A 191 27.34 9.08 -18.40
N GLY A 192 26.68 9.17 -19.57
CA GLY A 192 26.78 10.33 -20.46
C GLY A 192 26.25 11.62 -19.82
N ALA A 193 25.12 11.52 -19.10
CA ALA A 193 24.57 12.65 -18.36
C ALA A 193 25.52 13.12 -17.24
N LEU A 194 26.14 12.18 -16.51
CA LEU A 194 27.16 12.50 -15.50
C LEU A 194 28.41 13.17 -16.13
N ALA A 195 28.86 12.65 -17.28
CA ALA A 195 30.03 13.16 -17.98
C ALA A 195 29.81 14.55 -18.62
N ALA A 196 28.56 14.94 -18.87
CA ALA A 196 28.21 16.24 -19.44
C ALA A 196 28.36 17.39 -18.43
N HIS A 197 28.19 17.13 -17.13
CA HIS A 197 28.18 18.16 -16.08
C HIS A 197 28.93 17.73 -14.80
N PRO A 198 30.20 17.28 -14.87
CA PRO A 198 30.90 16.74 -13.70
C PRO A 198 31.18 17.81 -12.62
N GLU A 199 31.37 19.07 -13.01
CA GLU A 199 31.64 20.17 -12.08
C GLU A 199 30.45 20.60 -11.20
N HIS A 200 29.22 20.32 -11.62
CA HIS A 200 28.01 20.75 -10.91
C HIS A 200 27.49 19.72 -9.89
N ILE A 201 28.11 18.55 -9.82
CA ILE A 201 27.63 17.43 -9.01
C ILE A 201 28.61 17.22 -7.85
N GLU A 202 28.21 17.67 -6.66
CA GLU A 202 29.03 17.58 -5.44
C GLU A 202 29.26 16.12 -4.99
N ALA A 203 28.27 15.25 -5.20
CA ALA A 203 28.32 13.84 -4.82
C ALA A 203 27.98 12.94 -6.01
N PRO A 204 28.93 12.69 -6.94
CA PRO A 204 28.66 11.98 -8.19
C PRO A 204 28.21 10.53 -7.95
N HIS A 205 28.68 9.90 -6.87
CA HIS A 205 28.24 8.55 -6.48
C HIS A 205 26.74 8.56 -6.14
N LEU A 206 26.33 9.38 -5.17
CA LEU A 206 24.94 9.48 -4.74
C LEU A 206 24.02 9.94 -5.88
N TRP A 207 24.47 10.89 -6.70
CA TRP A 207 23.72 11.36 -7.86
C TRP A 207 23.45 10.23 -8.85
N LEU A 208 24.47 9.44 -9.20
CA LEU A 208 24.31 8.33 -10.13
C LEU A 208 23.47 7.20 -9.53
N THR A 209 23.62 6.92 -8.22
CA THR A 209 22.75 5.97 -7.50
C THR A 209 21.29 6.41 -7.53
N ASN A 210 21.00 7.69 -7.28
CA ASN A 210 19.63 8.24 -7.34
C ASN A 210 19.05 8.19 -8.75
N LEU A 211 19.86 8.48 -9.76
CA LEU A 211 19.44 8.38 -11.16
C LEU A 211 19.11 6.93 -11.53
N CYS A 212 19.98 5.98 -11.16
CA CYS A 212 19.77 4.57 -11.42
C CYS A 212 18.53 4.01 -10.69
N THR A 213 18.34 4.34 -9.41
CA THR A 213 17.16 3.91 -8.64
C THR A 213 15.86 4.47 -9.22
N LYS A 214 15.85 5.74 -9.64
CA LYS A 214 14.71 6.35 -10.34
C LYS A 214 14.35 5.59 -11.62
N HIS A 215 15.33 5.16 -12.41
CA HIS A 215 15.08 4.40 -13.64
C HIS A 215 14.63 2.95 -13.40
N LEU A 216 15.06 2.34 -12.29
CA LEU A 216 14.77 0.94 -11.97
C LEU A 216 13.41 0.72 -11.30
N GLY A 217 12.80 1.77 -10.75
CA GLY A 217 11.60 1.67 -9.90
C GLY A 217 11.88 0.95 -8.57
N ASP A 218 10.83 0.72 -7.80
CA ASP A 218 10.94 0.17 -6.44
C ASP A 218 11.53 -1.25 -6.42
N VAL A 219 11.06 -2.12 -7.32
CA VAL A 219 11.51 -3.53 -7.38
C VAL A 219 12.99 -3.60 -7.76
N GLY A 220 13.40 -2.90 -8.83
CA GLY A 220 14.78 -2.93 -9.29
C GLY A 220 15.74 -2.27 -8.29
N SER A 221 15.33 -1.17 -7.65
CA SER A 221 16.11 -0.53 -6.58
C SER A 221 16.32 -1.45 -5.38
N LEU A 222 15.28 -2.20 -4.99
CA LEU A 222 15.37 -3.14 -3.87
C LEU A 222 16.26 -4.35 -4.21
N ILE A 223 16.19 -4.88 -5.44
CA ILE A 223 17.11 -5.93 -5.91
C ILE A 223 18.56 -5.43 -5.83
N ALA A 224 18.84 -4.23 -6.36
CA ALA A 224 20.17 -3.65 -6.32
C ALA A 224 20.69 -3.51 -4.87
N ARG A 225 19.85 -2.98 -3.97
CA ARG A 225 20.21 -2.84 -2.54
C ARG A 225 20.54 -4.18 -1.89
N ILE A 226 19.73 -5.21 -2.12
CA ILE A 226 19.95 -6.54 -1.55
C ILE A 226 21.26 -7.14 -2.08
N CYS A 227 21.51 -7.05 -3.39
CA CYS A 227 22.76 -7.52 -4.01
C CYS A 227 24.00 -6.81 -3.42
N LEU A 228 23.91 -5.50 -3.17
CA LEU A 228 25.01 -4.69 -2.66
C LEU A 228 25.24 -4.85 -1.14
N SER A 229 24.24 -5.30 -0.39
CA SER A 229 24.35 -5.48 1.06
C SER A 229 25.35 -6.55 1.49
N GLY A 230 25.63 -7.53 0.62
CA GLY A 230 26.46 -8.70 0.95
C GLY A 230 25.87 -9.60 2.02
N ALA A 231 24.60 -9.41 2.42
CA ALA A 231 23.97 -10.16 3.52
C ALA A 231 23.55 -11.59 3.14
N LEU A 232 23.55 -11.92 1.84
CA LEU A 232 23.10 -13.21 1.34
C LEU A 232 24.23 -14.23 1.31
N MET A 233 23.94 -15.46 1.71
CA MET A 233 24.87 -16.59 1.64
C MET A 233 25.24 -16.97 0.20
N GLU A 234 24.28 -16.84 -0.73
CA GLU A 234 24.47 -17.06 -2.17
C GLU A 234 24.44 -15.71 -2.90
N PRO A 235 25.44 -15.39 -3.76
CA PRO A 235 25.42 -14.16 -4.53
C PRO A 235 24.23 -14.14 -5.48
N LEU A 236 23.41 -13.10 -5.35
CA LEU A 236 22.16 -12.98 -6.09
C LEU A 236 22.43 -12.44 -7.50
N ASN A 237 22.02 -13.17 -8.54
CA ASN A 237 22.04 -12.66 -9.91
C ASN A 237 20.85 -11.70 -10.13
N PRO A 238 21.10 -10.39 -10.30
CA PRO A 238 20.03 -9.39 -10.32
C PRO A 238 19.10 -9.53 -11.54
N ILE A 239 19.64 -9.92 -12.69
CA ILE A 239 18.88 -10.13 -13.94
C ILE A 239 17.93 -11.33 -13.79
N SER A 240 18.43 -12.42 -13.20
CA SER A 240 17.62 -13.62 -12.99
C SER A 240 16.45 -13.35 -12.05
N VAL A 241 16.69 -12.64 -10.94
CA VAL A 241 15.63 -12.27 -9.99
C VAL A 241 14.61 -11.34 -10.61
N ARG A 242 15.04 -10.33 -11.37
CA ARG A 242 14.12 -9.45 -12.10
C ARG A 242 13.22 -10.25 -13.04
N GLY A 243 13.79 -11.18 -13.82
CA GLY A 243 13.00 -12.07 -14.68
C GLY A 243 12.04 -12.98 -13.92
N MET A 244 12.40 -13.45 -12.72
CA MET A 244 11.50 -14.25 -11.88
C MET A 244 10.31 -13.45 -11.34
N LEU A 245 10.48 -12.15 -11.11
CA LEU A 245 9.47 -11.26 -10.52
C LEU A 245 8.68 -10.45 -11.56
N GLN A 246 9.11 -10.41 -12.83
CA GLN A 246 8.53 -9.52 -13.86
C GLN A 246 7.02 -9.70 -14.09
N ASP A 247 6.46 -10.90 -13.85
CA ASP A 247 5.03 -11.19 -14.07
C ASP A 247 4.18 -10.95 -12.81
N LEU A 248 4.77 -10.45 -11.73
CA LEU A 248 4.06 -10.12 -10.49
C LEU A 248 3.78 -8.62 -10.43
N PRO A 249 2.64 -8.20 -9.86
CA PRO A 249 2.44 -6.81 -9.49
C PRO A 249 3.55 -6.32 -8.55
N ASP A 250 4.03 -5.10 -8.75
CA ASP A 250 5.17 -4.52 -8.03
C ASP A 250 5.04 -4.64 -6.50
N ALA A 251 3.85 -4.36 -5.95
CA ALA A 251 3.60 -4.49 -4.51
C ALA A 251 3.90 -5.91 -3.96
N ARG A 252 3.60 -6.95 -4.75
CA ARG A 252 3.88 -8.34 -4.37
C ARG A 252 5.36 -8.69 -4.51
N ALA A 253 6.00 -8.22 -5.58
CA ALA A 253 7.43 -8.39 -5.79
C ALA A 253 8.24 -7.73 -4.66
N VAL A 254 7.89 -6.48 -4.30
CA VAL A 254 8.50 -5.75 -3.18
C VAL A 254 8.31 -6.51 -1.86
N ARG A 255 7.12 -7.10 -1.62
CA ARG A 255 6.89 -7.91 -0.41
C ARG A 255 7.80 -9.13 -0.32
N ILE A 256 7.99 -9.86 -1.43
CA ILE A 256 8.93 -11.00 -1.48
C ILE A 256 10.35 -10.53 -1.16
N LEU A 257 10.79 -9.43 -1.78
CA LEU A 257 12.14 -8.91 -1.60
C LEU A 257 12.40 -8.37 -0.18
N ARG A 258 11.42 -7.71 0.45
CA ARG A 258 11.53 -7.30 1.87
C ARG A 258 11.58 -8.51 2.80
N GLN A 259 10.79 -9.54 2.54
CA GLN A 259 10.85 -10.79 3.31
C GLN A 259 12.21 -11.47 3.16
N LEU A 260 12.78 -11.46 1.95
CA LEU A 260 14.13 -11.96 1.71
C LEU A 260 15.19 -11.17 2.51
N GLU A 261 15.08 -9.85 2.55
CA GLU A 261 15.99 -9.00 3.33
C GLU A 261 15.94 -9.32 4.83
N LEU A 262 14.75 -9.63 5.37
CA LEU A 262 14.58 -10.05 6.77
C LEU A 262 15.12 -11.45 7.06
N GLN A 263 15.05 -12.36 6.09
CA GLN A 263 15.45 -13.78 6.25
C GLN A 263 16.77 -14.12 5.54
N ALA A 264 17.57 -13.10 5.19
CA ALA A 264 18.77 -13.24 4.37
C ALA A 264 19.77 -14.29 4.90
N SER A 265 19.90 -14.40 6.22
CA SER A 265 20.79 -15.35 6.89
C SER A 265 20.27 -16.79 6.98
N GLU A 266 18.96 -16.99 6.87
CA GLU A 266 18.32 -18.31 7.01
C GLU A 266 18.22 -19.05 5.67
N ILE A 267 18.22 -18.32 4.55
CA ILE A 267 17.96 -18.86 3.23
C ILE A 267 19.28 -19.24 2.53
N VAL A 268 19.55 -20.54 2.44
CA VAL A 268 20.77 -21.07 1.78
C VAL A 268 20.73 -20.91 0.26
N GLN A 269 19.57 -21.13 -0.37
CA GLN A 269 19.40 -21.06 -1.83
C GLN A 269 18.41 -19.95 -2.21
N VAL A 270 18.92 -18.73 -2.31
CA VAL A 270 18.10 -17.51 -2.45
C VAL A 270 17.33 -17.53 -3.76
N SER A 271 18.00 -17.89 -4.87
CA SER A 271 17.39 -17.95 -6.19
C SER A 271 16.23 -18.96 -6.26
N HIS A 272 16.36 -20.10 -5.57
CA HIS A 272 15.32 -21.13 -5.50
C HIS A 272 14.14 -20.64 -4.64
N TRP A 273 14.42 -20.02 -3.50
CA TRP A 273 13.40 -19.48 -2.61
C TRP A 273 12.54 -18.42 -3.30
N ILE A 274 13.16 -17.44 -3.98
CA ILE A 274 12.44 -16.40 -4.73
C ILE A 274 11.55 -17.03 -5.80
N ARG A 275 12.07 -18.02 -6.54
CA ARG A 275 11.30 -18.74 -7.56
C ARG A 275 10.07 -19.43 -6.99
N CYS A 276 10.21 -20.09 -5.83
CA CYS A 276 9.10 -20.73 -5.14
C CYS A 276 8.05 -19.71 -4.68
N GLN A 277 8.47 -18.62 -4.03
CA GLN A 277 7.57 -17.55 -3.58
C GLN A 277 6.83 -16.91 -4.76
N ALA A 278 7.54 -16.58 -5.83
CA ALA A 278 6.95 -16.01 -7.02
C ALA A 278 5.95 -16.97 -7.68
N ARG A 279 6.28 -18.27 -7.76
CA ARG A 279 5.37 -19.30 -8.27
C ARG A 279 4.11 -19.42 -7.41
N GLU A 280 4.23 -19.36 -6.10
CA GLU A 280 3.08 -19.45 -5.20
C GLU A 280 2.17 -18.22 -5.33
N LEU A 281 2.74 -17.01 -5.40
CA LEU A 281 1.96 -15.80 -5.64
C LEU A 281 1.30 -15.78 -7.03
N ARG A 282 1.92 -16.39 -8.05
CA ARG A 282 1.30 -16.59 -9.37
C ARG A 282 0.12 -17.56 -9.31
N LYS A 283 0.19 -18.64 -8.52
CA LYS A 283 -0.98 -19.52 -8.30
C LYS A 283 -2.11 -18.77 -7.60
N CYS A 284 -1.78 -17.92 -6.63
CA CYS A 284 -2.75 -17.06 -5.96
C CYS A 284 -3.29 -15.94 -6.88
N SER A 285 -2.52 -15.42 -7.84
CA SER A 285 -2.99 -14.40 -8.79
C SER A 285 -3.83 -14.99 -9.92
N ALA A 286 -3.47 -16.17 -10.43
CA ALA A 286 -4.24 -16.89 -11.44
C ALA A 286 -5.65 -17.27 -10.93
N THR A 287 -5.79 -17.44 -9.61
CA THR A 287 -7.09 -17.64 -8.96
C THR A 287 -7.82 -16.33 -8.62
N ALA A 288 -7.09 -15.21 -8.50
CA ALA A 288 -7.67 -13.88 -8.30
C ALA A 288 -8.16 -13.21 -9.59
N ALA A 289 -7.62 -13.58 -10.76
CA ALA A 289 -8.07 -13.11 -12.07
C ALA A 289 -9.44 -13.69 -12.51
N ALA A 290 -10.08 -14.52 -11.67
CA ALA A 290 -11.49 -14.80 -11.76
C ALA A 290 -12.25 -13.84 -10.81
N PRO A 291 -12.80 -12.71 -11.31
CA PRO A 291 -13.39 -11.64 -10.50
C PRO A 291 -14.67 -12.05 -9.74
N GLN A 292 -15.06 -13.33 -9.72
CA GLN A 292 -16.39 -13.72 -9.25
C GLN A 292 -16.47 -14.31 -7.85
N ARG A 293 -15.35 -14.71 -7.20
CA ARG A 293 -15.48 -15.50 -5.97
C ARG A 293 -15.13 -14.78 -4.67
N GLY A 294 -14.24 -13.79 -4.66
CA GLY A 294 -14.02 -12.87 -3.51
C GLY A 294 -13.92 -13.53 -2.13
N LEU A 295 -13.62 -14.83 -2.09
CA LEU A 295 -13.60 -15.65 -0.88
C LEU A 295 -12.21 -16.26 -0.78
N PRO A 296 -11.67 -16.39 0.44
CA PRO A 296 -10.37 -17.02 0.65
C PRO A 296 -10.31 -18.43 0.06
N PRO A 297 -9.16 -18.88 -0.46
CA PRO A 297 -9.01 -20.23 -1.04
C PRO A 297 -9.44 -21.36 -0.09
N TYR A 298 -9.17 -21.23 1.21
CA TYR A 298 -9.55 -22.24 2.20
C TYR A 298 -11.09 -22.37 2.35
N THR A 299 -11.84 -21.27 2.18
CA THR A 299 -13.31 -21.28 2.22
C THR A 299 -13.84 -22.07 1.02
N LEU A 300 -13.25 -21.86 -0.16
CA LEU A 300 -13.63 -22.57 -1.38
C LEU A 300 -13.34 -24.07 -1.28
N THR A 301 -12.15 -24.45 -0.79
CA THR A 301 -11.79 -25.87 -0.60
C THR A 301 -12.66 -26.55 0.45
N THR A 302 -13.04 -25.83 1.51
CA THR A 302 -13.94 -26.36 2.54
C THR A 302 -15.36 -26.59 1.99
N ILE A 303 -15.89 -25.65 1.20
CA ILE A 303 -17.20 -25.82 0.54
C ILE A 303 -17.17 -26.99 -0.43
N ASP A 304 -16.13 -27.12 -1.25
CA ASP A 304 -15.96 -28.25 -2.17
C ASP A 304 -15.86 -29.60 -1.42
N PHE A 305 -15.12 -29.62 -0.31
CA PHE A 305 -15.06 -30.78 0.58
C PHE A 305 -16.43 -31.15 1.16
N LEU A 306 -17.20 -30.16 1.65
CA LEU A 306 -18.53 -30.38 2.21
C LEU A 306 -19.52 -30.89 1.15
N ASN A 307 -19.46 -30.37 -0.07
CA ASN A 307 -20.27 -30.83 -1.19
C ASN A 307 -19.94 -32.27 -1.61
N LYS A 308 -18.67 -32.67 -1.57
CA LYS A 308 -18.22 -34.00 -1.98
C LYS A 308 -18.35 -35.06 -0.89
N ARG A 309 -18.12 -34.70 0.37
CA ARG A 309 -17.98 -35.65 1.49
C ARG A 309 -18.84 -35.35 2.71
N GLY A 310 -19.44 -34.16 2.78
CA GLY A 310 -20.13 -33.68 3.98
C GLY A 310 -21.49 -34.31 4.26
N LYS A 311 -22.02 -35.16 3.35
CA LYS A 311 -23.37 -35.74 3.45
C LYS A 311 -24.47 -34.68 3.66
N LEU A 312 -24.29 -33.50 3.07
CA LEU A 312 -25.28 -32.42 3.15
C LEU A 312 -26.57 -32.82 2.42
N ALA A 313 -27.72 -32.40 2.96
CA ALA A 313 -29.02 -32.64 2.33
C ALA A 313 -29.15 -32.01 0.93
N ALA A 314 -28.43 -30.91 0.67
CA ALA A 314 -28.33 -30.26 -0.63
C ALA A 314 -26.90 -29.76 -0.89
N THR A 315 -26.52 -29.58 -2.15
CA THR A 315 -25.22 -29.00 -2.50
C THR A 315 -25.19 -27.50 -2.21
N LEU A 316 -24.15 -27.04 -1.51
CA LEU A 316 -23.86 -25.63 -1.28
C LEU A 316 -23.47 -24.98 -2.61
N LYS A 317 -24.38 -24.21 -3.18
CA LYS A 317 -24.13 -23.39 -4.37
C LYS A 317 -23.39 -22.12 -3.94
N LEU A 318 -22.15 -21.97 -4.41
CA LEU A 318 -21.27 -20.88 -4.02
C LEU A 318 -21.90 -19.50 -4.26
N ASP A 319 -22.62 -19.33 -5.35
CA ASP A 319 -23.20 -18.03 -5.74
C ASP A 319 -24.21 -17.51 -4.71
N HIS A 320 -24.88 -18.40 -3.98
CA HIS A 320 -25.85 -18.04 -2.95
C HIS A 320 -25.21 -17.77 -1.58
N VAL A 321 -24.17 -18.53 -1.21
CA VAL A 321 -23.51 -18.38 0.10
C VAL A 321 -22.39 -17.34 0.10
N ALA A 322 -21.77 -17.05 -1.06
CA ALA A 322 -20.65 -16.14 -1.14
C ALA A 322 -20.95 -14.71 -0.67
N PRO A 323 -22.09 -14.08 -1.02
CA PRO A 323 -22.43 -12.76 -0.50
C PRO A 323 -22.49 -12.71 1.03
N ALA A 324 -23.03 -13.74 1.67
CA ALA A 324 -23.13 -13.82 3.13
C ALA A 324 -21.79 -14.15 3.80
N LEU A 325 -20.98 -15.02 3.20
CA LEU A 325 -19.65 -15.33 3.73
C LEU A 325 -18.69 -14.13 3.59
N ARG A 326 -18.85 -13.30 2.56
CA ARG A 326 -18.05 -12.07 2.39
C ARG A 326 -18.35 -10.99 3.44
N SER A 327 -19.52 -11.02 4.09
CA SER A 327 -19.84 -10.05 5.14
C SER A 327 -19.27 -10.40 6.51
N VAL A 328 -18.60 -11.55 6.63
CA VAL A 328 -17.95 -12.01 7.86
C VAL A 328 -16.46 -12.23 7.65
N THR A 329 -15.70 -12.09 8.74
CA THR A 329 -14.24 -12.24 8.70
C THR A 329 -13.82 -13.67 8.32
N PRO A 330 -12.61 -13.88 7.75
CA PRO A 330 -12.11 -15.21 7.41
C PRO A 330 -12.21 -16.23 8.56
N TYR A 331 -11.85 -15.83 9.77
CA TYR A 331 -11.96 -16.69 10.95
C TYR A 331 -13.41 -17.14 11.20
N GLN A 332 -14.36 -16.20 11.12
CA GLN A 332 -15.79 -16.50 11.27
C GLN A 332 -16.30 -17.43 10.15
N GLN A 333 -15.85 -17.25 8.91
CA GLN A 333 -16.19 -18.17 7.81
C GLN A 333 -15.77 -19.61 8.16
N LYS A 334 -14.53 -19.79 8.66
CA LYS A 334 -14.02 -21.09 9.10
C LYS A 334 -14.88 -21.70 10.22
N CYS A 335 -15.25 -20.92 11.24
CA CYS A 335 -16.10 -21.38 12.33
C CYS A 335 -17.50 -21.79 11.86
N ILE A 336 -18.13 -20.98 11.00
CA ILE A 336 -19.47 -21.26 10.45
C ILE A 336 -19.46 -22.53 9.61
N LEU A 337 -18.45 -22.71 8.75
CA LEU A 337 -18.32 -23.92 7.94
C LEU A 337 -17.99 -25.16 8.77
N ALA A 338 -17.22 -25.02 9.86
CA ALA A 338 -16.98 -26.11 10.80
C ALA A 338 -18.26 -26.50 11.57
N LEU A 339 -19.09 -25.52 11.95
CA LEU A 339 -20.38 -25.77 12.58
C LEU A 339 -21.35 -26.49 11.62
N LEU A 340 -21.40 -26.05 10.36
CA LEU A 340 -22.18 -26.75 9.33
C LEU A 340 -21.69 -28.18 9.14
N LYS A 341 -20.37 -28.41 9.13
CA LYS A 341 -19.79 -29.76 9.04
C LYS A 341 -20.28 -30.67 10.17
N GLN A 342 -20.38 -30.14 11.38
CA GLN A 342 -20.86 -30.88 12.55
C GLN A 342 -22.36 -31.21 12.46
N LYS A 343 -23.16 -30.26 11.94
CA LYS A 343 -24.64 -30.38 11.86
C LYS A 343 -25.14 -30.84 10.49
N ALA A 344 -24.27 -31.36 9.62
CA ALA A 344 -24.58 -31.60 8.22
C ALA A 344 -25.79 -32.51 7.97
N LEU A 345 -26.04 -33.48 8.85
CA LEU A 345 -27.17 -34.42 8.76
C LEU A 345 -28.49 -33.86 9.29
N GLU A 346 -28.44 -32.86 10.17
CA GLU A 346 -29.61 -32.27 10.82
C GLU A 346 -30.18 -31.08 10.04
N VAL A 347 -29.35 -30.46 9.19
CA VAL A 347 -29.70 -29.24 8.47
C VAL A 347 -30.38 -29.58 7.13
N PRO A 348 -31.70 -29.31 6.98
CA PRO A 348 -32.43 -29.63 5.74
C PRO A 348 -32.04 -28.73 4.57
N ASP A 349 -31.72 -27.45 4.83
CA ASP A 349 -31.21 -26.51 3.84
C ASP A 349 -29.86 -25.90 4.30
N PRO A 350 -28.72 -26.40 3.80
CA PRO A 350 -27.41 -25.93 4.20
C PRO A 350 -27.12 -24.51 3.70
N ILE A 351 -27.76 -24.04 2.62
CA ILE A 351 -27.58 -22.66 2.12
C ILE A 351 -28.24 -21.69 3.08
N ALA A 352 -29.50 -21.94 3.45
CA ALA A 352 -30.23 -21.11 4.41
C ALA A 352 -29.52 -21.08 5.77
N PHE A 353 -28.98 -22.22 6.22
CA PHE A 353 -28.20 -22.30 7.46
C PHE A 353 -26.97 -21.38 7.44
N VAL A 354 -26.14 -21.44 6.40
CA VAL A 354 -24.92 -20.60 6.30
C VAL A 354 -25.29 -19.11 6.29
N ILE A 355 -26.33 -18.72 5.55
CA ILE A 355 -26.78 -17.33 5.48
C ILE A 355 -27.29 -16.85 6.85
N ALA A 356 -28.09 -17.68 7.54
CA ALA A 356 -28.60 -17.38 8.87
C ALA A 356 -27.46 -17.23 9.90
N GLU A 357 -26.51 -18.15 9.89
CA GLU A 357 -25.38 -18.13 10.83
C GLU A 357 -24.43 -16.95 10.56
N CYS A 358 -24.21 -16.56 9.29
CA CYS A 358 -23.46 -15.35 8.95
C CYS A 358 -24.16 -14.10 9.49
N ARG A 359 -25.49 -13.99 9.34
CA ARG A 359 -26.29 -12.88 9.89
C ARG A 359 -26.25 -12.85 11.42
N GLN A 360 -26.34 -14.01 12.06
CA GLN A 360 -26.25 -14.13 13.51
C GLN A 360 -24.85 -13.74 14.03
N THR A 361 -23.80 -14.19 13.35
CA THR A 361 -22.42 -13.83 13.69
C THR A 361 -22.18 -12.33 13.51
N TRP A 362 -22.70 -11.74 12.43
CA TRP A 362 -22.59 -10.31 12.18
C TRP A 362 -23.37 -9.47 13.19
N SER A 363 -24.61 -9.86 13.51
CA SER A 363 -25.42 -9.17 14.53
C SER A 363 -24.80 -9.31 15.94
N SER A 364 -24.28 -10.49 16.28
CA SER A 364 -23.56 -10.71 17.56
C SER A 364 -22.28 -9.90 17.62
N ALA A 365 -21.50 -9.84 16.53
CA ALA A 365 -20.30 -9.01 16.46
C ALA A 365 -20.64 -7.51 16.57
N ARG A 366 -21.72 -7.06 15.91
CA ARG A 366 -22.21 -5.68 16.00
C ARG A 366 -22.74 -5.35 17.39
N GLN A 367 -23.46 -6.27 18.04
CA GLN A 367 -23.93 -6.11 19.42
C GLN A 367 -22.77 -6.13 20.42
N GLN A 368 -21.81 -7.03 20.25
CA GLN A 368 -20.60 -7.03 21.07
C GLN A 368 -19.80 -5.75 20.86
N GLN A 369 -19.71 -5.25 19.62
CA GLN A 369 -19.09 -3.98 19.33
C GLN A 369 -19.88 -2.83 19.97
N ALA A 370 -21.21 -2.81 19.88
CA ALA A 370 -22.06 -1.81 20.52
C ALA A 370 -21.93 -1.84 22.05
N GLN A 371 -22.08 -3.01 22.68
CA GLN A 371 -21.87 -3.19 24.12
C GLN A 371 -20.45 -2.82 24.55
N PHE A 372 -19.45 -3.08 23.70
CA PHE A 372 -18.08 -2.64 23.94
C PHE A 372 -17.89 -1.13 23.73
N LEU A 373 -18.73 -0.47 22.93
CA LEU A 373 -18.67 0.96 22.69
C LEU A 373 -19.45 1.78 23.74
N VAL A 374 -20.38 1.15 24.46
CA VAL A 374 -21.21 1.80 25.48
C VAL A 374 -20.56 1.64 26.87
N GLY A 375 -19.88 2.69 27.33
CA GLY A 375 -19.45 2.84 28.74
C GLY A 375 -17.94 2.89 28.99
N GLU A 376 -17.57 2.99 30.27
CA GLU A 376 -16.16 3.01 30.71
C GLU A 376 -15.48 1.63 30.56
N ASP A 377 -16.25 0.54 30.64
CA ASP A 377 -15.71 -0.83 30.53
C ASP A 377 -15.15 -1.14 29.15
N GLY A 378 -15.74 -0.57 28.10
CA GLY A 378 -15.25 -0.65 26.73
C GLY A 378 -13.84 -0.08 26.58
N VAL A 379 -13.66 1.13 27.10
CA VAL A 379 -12.37 1.82 27.12
C VAL A 379 -11.35 1.02 27.91
N ARG A 380 -11.71 0.53 29.11
CA ARG A 380 -10.85 -0.29 29.96
C ARG A 380 -10.40 -1.56 29.25
N LYS A 381 -11.33 -2.32 28.66
CA LYS A 381 -11.01 -3.55 27.92
C LYS A 381 -10.15 -3.27 26.69
N ARG A 382 -10.39 -2.15 25.98
CA ARG A 382 -9.60 -1.75 24.80
C ARG A 382 -8.16 -1.43 25.19
N VAL A 383 -7.97 -0.65 26.25
CA VAL A 383 -6.65 -0.32 26.81
C VAL A 383 -5.92 -1.59 27.27
N ALA A 384 -6.61 -2.50 27.98
CA ALA A 384 -6.02 -3.77 28.40
C ALA A 384 -5.61 -4.67 27.23
N ARG A 385 -6.30 -4.62 26.09
CA ARG A 385 -5.88 -5.31 24.87
C ARG A 385 -4.64 -4.65 24.24
N LEU A 386 -4.61 -3.34 24.13
CA LEU A 386 -3.45 -2.60 23.57
C LEU A 386 -2.19 -2.80 24.42
N ASN A 387 -2.33 -2.87 25.74
CA ASN A 387 -1.21 -3.19 26.62
C ASN A 387 -0.75 -4.65 26.49
N ARG A 388 -1.64 -5.58 26.11
CA ARG A 388 -1.30 -7.00 25.89
C ARG A 388 -0.65 -7.26 24.54
N SER A 389 -0.94 -6.48 23.50
CA SER A 389 -0.36 -6.70 22.17
C SER A 389 1.13 -6.38 22.09
N GLY A 390 1.72 -5.69 23.09
CA GLY A 390 3.17 -5.41 23.14
C GLY A 390 3.67 -4.35 22.17
N ASN A 391 2.81 -3.82 21.29
CA ASN A 391 3.21 -2.89 20.22
C ASN A 391 3.38 -1.43 20.67
N LEU A 392 3.20 -1.12 21.96
CA LEU A 392 3.31 0.23 22.50
C LEU A 392 4.66 0.42 23.19
N ALA A 393 5.31 1.57 22.94
CA ALA A 393 6.58 1.92 23.59
C ALA A 393 6.49 2.01 25.13
N GLU A 394 5.30 2.31 25.66
CA GLU A 394 4.99 2.32 27.09
C GLU A 394 3.56 1.77 27.29
N PRO A 395 3.27 0.98 28.33
CA PRO A 395 1.90 0.60 28.65
C PRO A 395 1.03 1.84 28.95
N LEU A 396 -0.20 1.82 28.47
CA LEU A 396 -1.19 2.86 28.76
C LEU A 396 -1.63 2.76 30.22
N SER A 397 -1.53 3.88 30.94
CA SER A 397 -2.00 4.02 32.32
C SER A 397 -3.44 4.51 32.31
N LEU A 398 -4.38 3.65 32.70
CA LEU A 398 -5.79 4.02 32.81
C LEU A 398 -6.02 5.17 33.78
N ASP A 399 -5.24 5.26 34.86
CA ASP A 399 -5.39 6.35 35.83
C ASP A 399 -5.02 7.70 35.24
N ARG A 400 -3.96 7.76 34.43
CA ARG A 400 -3.56 8.98 33.71
C ARG A 400 -4.55 9.36 32.62
N LEU A 401 -5.15 8.38 31.96
CA LEU A 401 -6.05 8.59 30.83
C LEU A 401 -7.51 8.76 31.24
N ARG A 402 -7.87 8.43 32.49
CA ARG A 402 -9.25 8.48 32.99
C ARG A 402 -9.86 9.86 32.83
N VAL A 403 -9.18 10.89 33.32
CA VAL A 403 -9.69 12.27 33.25
C VAL A 403 -9.79 12.75 31.80
N PRO A 404 -8.73 12.70 30.96
CA PRO A 404 -8.84 13.13 29.57
C PRO A 404 -9.92 12.39 28.77
N LEU A 405 -10.01 11.06 28.89
CA LEU A 405 -10.99 10.27 28.15
C LEU A 405 -12.42 10.52 28.64
N SER A 406 -12.61 10.77 29.95
CA SER A 406 -13.95 11.05 30.51
C SER A 406 -14.61 12.29 29.91
N THR A 407 -13.83 13.27 29.44
CA THR A 407 -14.33 14.50 28.81
C THR A 407 -14.97 14.28 27.43
N LEU A 408 -14.66 13.15 26.78
CA LEU A 408 -15.11 12.82 25.44
C LEU A 408 -16.32 11.89 25.44
N ARG A 409 -17.01 11.80 24.30
CA ARG A 409 -18.06 10.79 24.12
C ARG A 409 -17.47 9.38 23.96
N PRO A 410 -18.19 8.31 24.34
CA PRO A 410 -17.69 6.94 24.23
C PRO A 410 -17.13 6.58 22.84
N GLY A 411 -17.85 6.93 21.77
CA GLY A 411 -17.37 6.71 20.40
C GLY A 411 -16.08 7.46 20.05
N GLN A 412 -15.87 8.67 20.59
CA GLN A 412 -14.62 9.42 20.37
C GLN A 412 -13.45 8.78 21.12
N ARG A 413 -13.67 8.30 22.35
CA ARG A 413 -12.65 7.61 23.15
C ARG A 413 -12.09 6.42 22.38
N ILE A 414 -12.98 5.60 21.83
CA ILE A 414 -12.59 4.39 21.09
C ILE A 414 -11.89 4.73 19.77
N LYS A 415 -12.34 5.77 19.06
CA LYS A 415 -11.67 6.26 17.84
C LYS A 415 -10.24 6.73 18.13
N ILE A 416 -9.99 7.43 19.24
CA ILE A 416 -8.63 7.83 19.64
C ILE A 416 -7.77 6.58 19.91
N LEU A 417 -8.31 5.60 20.65
CA LEU A 417 -7.58 4.36 20.93
C LEU A 417 -7.30 3.52 19.66
N GLN A 418 -8.19 3.55 18.66
CA GLN A 418 -7.97 2.92 17.36
C GLN A 418 -6.92 3.64 16.54
N ARG A 419 -6.88 4.98 16.57
CA ARG A 419 -5.81 5.76 15.95
C ARG A 419 -4.45 5.49 16.59
N LEU A 420 -4.42 5.36 17.92
CA LEU A 420 -3.21 4.96 18.63
C LEU A 420 -2.73 3.58 18.19
N GLU A 421 -3.63 2.61 17.99
CA GLU A 421 -3.26 1.26 17.51
C GLU A 421 -2.54 1.31 16.16
N ILE A 422 -3.04 2.12 15.23
CA ILE A 422 -2.41 2.32 13.92
C ILE A 422 -1.06 3.04 14.06
N ALA A 423 -0.98 4.02 14.97
CA ALA A 423 0.22 4.81 15.21
C ALA A 423 1.17 4.18 16.26
N ALA A 424 0.92 2.95 16.73
CA ALA A 424 1.55 2.38 17.91
C ALA A 424 3.08 2.30 17.79
N SER A 425 3.57 1.94 16.60
CA SER A 425 5.00 1.84 16.30
C SER A 425 5.71 3.20 16.22
N ILE A 426 4.98 4.28 15.97
CA ILE A 426 5.52 5.63 15.78
C ILE A 426 5.43 6.43 17.10
N ALA A 427 4.41 6.15 17.92
CA ALA A 427 4.12 6.89 19.13
C ALA A 427 5.12 6.56 20.26
N ARG A 428 6.19 7.38 20.39
CA ARG A 428 7.19 7.28 21.48
C ARG A 428 6.58 7.33 22.88
N HIS A 429 5.53 8.13 23.06
CA HIS A 429 4.83 8.31 24.34
C HIS A 429 3.31 8.13 24.14
N PRO A 430 2.82 6.88 24.20
CA PRO A 430 1.43 6.57 23.86
C PRO A 430 0.41 7.21 24.82
N ASN A 431 0.75 7.37 26.11
CA ASN A 431 -0.07 8.11 27.07
C ASN A 431 -0.22 9.60 26.69
N ALA A 432 0.87 10.25 26.29
CA ALA A 432 0.87 11.66 25.90
C ALA A 432 0.14 11.88 24.57
N PHE A 433 0.25 10.93 23.63
CA PHE A 433 -0.49 10.93 22.39
C PHE A 433 -2.01 10.94 22.63
N VAL A 434 -2.51 10.03 23.47
CA VAL A 434 -3.94 9.96 23.80
C VAL A 434 -4.40 11.23 24.52
N ALA A 435 -3.62 11.74 25.48
CA ALA A 435 -3.95 12.97 26.20
C ALA A 435 -4.07 14.18 25.24
N ARG A 436 -3.09 14.36 24.34
CA ARG A 436 -3.09 15.45 23.34
C ARG A 436 -4.28 15.35 22.38
N GLU A 437 -4.60 14.15 21.91
CA GLU A 437 -5.78 13.94 21.07
C GLU A 437 -7.09 14.22 21.82
N CYS A 438 -7.15 13.90 23.12
CA CYS A 438 -8.30 14.26 23.96
C CYS A 438 -8.44 15.77 24.11
N GLU A 439 -7.35 16.48 24.41
CA GLU A 439 -7.34 17.95 24.51
C GLU A 439 -7.79 18.60 23.20
N ARG A 440 -7.37 18.07 22.05
CA ARG A 440 -7.76 18.55 20.72
C ARG A 440 -9.27 18.38 20.46
N LEU A 441 -9.89 17.31 20.97
CA LEU A 441 -11.32 17.03 20.76
C LEU A 441 -12.23 17.60 21.86
N ALA A 442 -11.68 17.93 23.04
CA ALA A 442 -12.45 18.40 24.19
C ALA A 442 -13.30 19.66 23.89
N PRO A 443 -12.81 20.70 23.18
CA PRO A 443 -13.64 21.87 22.84
C PRO A 443 -14.86 21.51 21.99
N LYS A 444 -14.70 20.56 21.05
CA LYS A 444 -15.80 20.09 20.19
C LYS A 444 -16.84 19.32 20.99
N ALA A 445 -16.40 18.48 21.92
CA ALA A 445 -17.29 17.77 22.84
C ALA A 445 -18.06 18.76 23.75
N ALA A 446 -17.38 19.75 24.33
CA ALA A 446 -17.98 20.77 25.19
C ALA A 446 -19.01 21.65 24.46
N ALA A 447 -18.70 22.08 23.23
CA ALA A 447 -19.63 22.83 22.39
C ALA A 447 -20.91 22.05 22.08
N TRP A 448 -20.78 20.74 21.85
CA TRP A 448 -21.93 19.88 21.61
C TRP A 448 -22.80 19.69 22.86
N TYR A 449 -22.20 19.42 24.03
CA TYR A 449 -22.98 19.32 25.28
C TYR A 449 -23.70 20.64 25.60
N SER A 450 -23.06 21.77 25.30
CA SER A 450 -23.68 23.09 25.45
C SER A 450 -24.85 23.29 24.50
N ARG A 451 -24.76 22.80 23.25
CA ARG A 451 -25.86 22.85 22.26
C ARG A 451 -27.02 21.95 22.68
N LYS A 452 -26.75 20.71 23.11
CA LYS A 452 -27.80 19.77 23.57
C LYS A 452 -28.51 20.28 24.82
N ARG A 453 -27.81 20.95 25.74
CA ARG A 453 -28.40 21.57 26.93
C ARG A 453 -29.19 22.84 26.64
N LYS A 454 -28.83 23.57 25.57
CA LYS A 454 -29.49 24.83 25.17
C LYS A 454 -30.61 24.63 24.16
N ALA A 455 -30.78 23.43 23.59
CA ALA A 455 -32.00 23.07 22.89
C ALA A 455 -33.15 23.18 23.91
N PRO A 456 -34.05 24.17 23.78
CA PRO A 456 -35.13 24.34 24.73
C PRO A 456 -35.97 23.07 24.69
N ALA A 457 -36.43 22.61 25.86
CA ALA A 457 -37.46 21.60 26.02
C ALA A 457 -38.81 22.14 25.50
N ALA A 458 -38.84 22.61 24.25
CA ALA A 458 -39.98 23.12 23.54
C ALA A 458 -40.78 21.93 23.00
N GLY A 459 -41.38 21.19 23.93
CA GLY A 459 -42.21 20.04 23.63
C GLY A 459 -42.69 19.37 24.92
N GLY A 460 -43.81 19.86 25.45
CA GLY A 460 -44.69 19.07 26.32
C GLY A 460 -44.70 19.43 27.80
N ALA A 461 -45.42 20.51 28.15
CA ALA A 461 -46.27 20.47 29.33
C ALA A 461 -47.59 19.81 28.91
N ALA A 462 -47.70 18.49 29.06
CA ALA A 462 -48.97 17.77 29.17
C ALA A 462 -48.69 16.32 29.64
N GLU A 463 -48.99 16.09 30.92
CA GLU A 463 -49.46 14.85 31.54
C GLU A 463 -48.59 13.58 31.48
N GLU A 464 -47.83 13.40 32.57
CA GLU A 464 -47.95 12.28 33.51
C GLU A 464 -48.64 10.98 33.01
N GLU A 465 -47.85 10.07 32.42
CA GLU A 465 -48.06 8.62 32.60
C GLU A 465 -46.70 7.92 32.63
N ALA A 466 -46.51 7.11 33.67
CA ALA A 466 -45.27 6.40 33.98
C ALA A 466 -45.06 5.17 33.06
N ASP A 467 -43.81 4.72 33.00
CA ASP A 467 -43.33 3.47 32.37
C ASP A 467 -43.28 3.40 30.84
N ALA A 468 -42.19 3.95 30.28
CA ALA A 468 -41.28 3.25 29.36
C ALA A 468 -40.23 4.26 28.86
N ALA A 469 -38.95 4.00 29.12
CA ALA A 469 -37.88 4.76 28.49
C ALA A 469 -37.81 4.37 26.99
N PRO A 470 -38.06 5.28 26.04
CA PRO A 470 -37.73 4.98 24.65
C PRO A 470 -36.24 5.23 24.42
N ASP A 471 -35.54 4.17 24.01
CA ASP A 471 -34.24 4.24 23.35
C ASP A 471 -34.39 5.07 22.07
N VAL A 472 -34.12 6.38 22.15
CA VAL A 472 -33.98 7.26 20.98
C VAL A 472 -32.49 7.45 20.71
N GLU A 473 -31.87 6.42 20.13
CA GLU A 473 -30.54 6.49 19.48
C GLU A 473 -30.64 6.88 17.99
N GLU A 474 -31.80 7.35 17.53
CA GLU A 474 -32.10 7.59 16.12
C GLU A 474 -31.88 9.07 15.76
N GLU A 475 -30.64 9.57 15.82
CA GLU A 475 -30.24 10.83 15.14
C GLU A 475 -28.71 11.09 15.17
N CYS A 476 -27.89 10.04 15.11
CA CYS A 476 -26.45 10.18 14.87
C CYS A 476 -25.97 9.42 13.62
N GLU A 477 -26.89 9.09 12.71
CA GLU A 477 -26.58 8.76 11.32
C GLU A 477 -26.55 10.08 10.50
N GLU A 478 -25.57 10.94 10.76
CA GLU A 478 -25.06 11.75 9.67
C GLU A 478 -24.43 10.77 8.68
N THR A 479 -25.13 10.60 7.56
CA THR A 479 -24.75 9.87 6.36
C THR A 479 -23.28 10.10 5.98
N TRP A 480 -22.41 9.23 6.51
CA TRP A 480 -21.14 8.89 5.88
C TRP A 480 -21.40 7.73 4.91
N THR A 481 -22.17 8.01 3.85
CA THR A 481 -22.26 7.13 2.68
C THR A 481 -21.12 7.46 1.74
N GLU A 482 -20.25 6.45 1.54
CA GLU A 482 -19.44 6.21 0.32
C GLU A 482 -18.33 7.22 -0.02
N GLU A 483 -17.12 7.03 0.52
CA GLU A 483 -15.85 7.24 -0.24
C GLU A 483 -14.60 6.83 0.57
N TRP A 484 -14.48 5.57 0.99
CA TRP A 484 -13.15 4.98 1.26
C TRP A 484 -13.13 3.58 0.68
N GLY A 485 -12.64 3.51 -0.56
CA GLY A 485 -12.33 2.27 -1.25
C GLY A 485 -11.25 1.48 -0.51
N GLU A 486 -11.48 0.17 -0.48
CA GLU A 486 -10.52 -0.92 -0.42
C GLU A 486 -9.03 -0.54 -0.19
N ALA A 487 -8.60 -0.54 1.08
CA ALA A 487 -7.22 -0.86 1.43
C ALA A 487 -7.11 -1.35 2.87
N SER A 488 -6.36 -2.44 3.04
CA SER A 488 -5.83 -2.98 4.32
C SER A 488 -6.61 -4.12 4.99
N ASP A 489 -6.74 -5.24 4.27
CA ASP A 489 -6.63 -6.59 4.85
C ASP A 489 -5.15 -7.03 4.77
N ALA A 490 -4.32 -6.66 5.75
CA ALA A 490 -2.97 -7.25 5.93
C ALA A 490 -2.36 -6.92 7.30
N ALA A 491 -2.98 -7.34 8.41
CA ALA A 491 -2.28 -7.49 9.70
C ALA A 491 -3.09 -8.39 10.64
N SER A 492 -2.90 -9.70 10.53
CA SER A 492 -3.23 -10.65 11.60
C SER A 492 -2.10 -11.64 11.65
N GLU A 493 -1.15 -11.32 12.51
CA GLU A 493 0.01 -12.12 12.88
C GLU A 493 -0.50 -13.27 13.77
N GLU A 494 -0.42 -14.50 13.27
CA GLU A 494 -0.82 -15.70 13.99
C GLU A 494 0.37 -16.16 14.84
N VAL A 495 0.28 -15.97 16.16
CA VAL A 495 1.21 -16.52 17.16
C VAL A 495 0.95 -18.02 17.26
N LEU A 496 1.79 -18.82 16.63
CA LEU A 496 1.86 -20.27 16.82
C LEU A 496 2.63 -20.54 18.12
N LEU A 497 1.90 -21.02 19.14
CA LEU A 497 2.47 -21.65 20.33
C LEU A 497 3.01 -23.03 19.94
N GLU A 498 4.32 -23.20 19.93
CA GLU A 498 4.98 -24.50 19.88
C GLU A 498 5.14 -25.03 21.31
N ASP A 499 4.22 -25.90 21.72
CA ASP A 499 4.48 -26.89 22.76
C ASP A 499 5.10 -28.11 22.08
N SER A 500 6.40 -28.36 22.28
CA SER A 500 7.00 -29.67 22.02
C SER A 500 8.24 -29.87 22.90
N GLU A 501 8.00 -30.19 24.17
CA GLU A 501 8.93 -30.96 24.98
C GLU A 501 8.98 -32.40 24.43
N GLY A 502 10.18 -32.94 24.26
CA GLY A 502 10.35 -34.35 23.86
C GLY A 502 11.77 -34.66 23.42
N GLY A 503 12.70 -34.64 24.38
CA GLY A 503 14.02 -35.25 24.20
C GLY A 503 13.91 -36.75 24.02
N LEU A 504 14.77 -37.31 23.18
CA LEU A 504 15.24 -38.68 23.24
C LEU A 504 16.64 -38.71 22.63
N ASP A 505 17.61 -38.95 23.50
CA ASP A 505 18.94 -39.43 23.19
C ASP A 505 18.84 -40.71 22.34
N ASP A 506 19.72 -40.87 21.35
CA ASP A 506 20.57 -42.07 21.27
C ASP A 506 21.58 -42.04 20.11
N GLU A 507 22.71 -42.65 20.42
CA GLU A 507 23.98 -42.67 19.71
C GLU A 507 23.95 -43.41 18.35
N VAL A 508 24.84 -42.96 17.47
CA VAL A 508 25.43 -43.68 16.31
C VAL A 508 26.29 -44.88 16.84
N PRO A 509 26.78 -45.89 16.07
CA PRO A 509 26.86 -45.97 14.60
C PRO A 509 26.72 -47.37 13.92
N ALA A 510 26.59 -47.29 12.59
CA ALA A 510 27.16 -48.14 11.53
C ALA A 510 27.19 -49.68 11.66
N VAL A 511 26.49 -50.37 10.74
CA VAL A 511 27.02 -51.55 10.04
C VAL A 511 26.40 -51.64 8.64
N GLY A 512 27.23 -51.86 7.62
CA GLY A 512 26.80 -52.16 6.24
C GLY A 512 26.48 -53.63 6.01
N LEU A 513 26.04 -53.95 4.78
CA LEU A 513 25.97 -55.23 4.06
C LEU A 513 24.67 -55.23 3.22
N GLU A 514 24.76 -54.96 1.91
CA GLU A 514 24.97 -55.94 0.83
C GLU A 514 23.70 -56.68 0.38
N ALA A 515 23.50 -56.65 -0.95
CA ALA A 515 22.70 -57.53 -1.81
C ALA A 515 21.17 -57.59 -1.50
N GLY A 516 20.25 -57.50 -2.45
CA GLY A 516 20.28 -57.83 -3.87
C GLY A 516 19.19 -58.86 -4.15
N PHE A 517 18.33 -58.61 -5.16
CA PHE A 517 17.50 -59.62 -5.86
C PHE A 517 16.36 -60.26 -4.99
N VAL A 518 15.11 -60.54 -5.40
CA VAL A 518 14.38 -60.71 -6.67
C VAL A 518 12.87 -60.49 -6.40
N ASP A 519 12.11 -60.21 -7.46
CA ASP A 519 10.67 -60.50 -7.61
C ASP A 519 10.20 -61.80 -6.94
N GLU A 520 9.02 -61.78 -6.30
CA GLU A 520 7.98 -62.80 -6.58
C GLU A 520 6.60 -62.37 -6.04
N ALA A 521 5.66 -62.18 -6.96
CA ALA A 521 4.23 -62.21 -6.68
C ALA A 521 3.79 -63.65 -6.39
N VAL A 522 2.81 -63.88 -5.52
CA VAL A 522 1.75 -64.90 -5.70
C VAL A 522 0.69 -64.78 -4.60
N GLU A 523 -0.54 -64.60 -5.10
CA GLU A 523 -1.85 -65.09 -4.68
C GLU A 523 -2.20 -65.45 -3.21
N ALA A 524 -3.30 -64.83 -2.79
CA ALA A 524 -4.57 -65.45 -2.41
C ALA A 524 -4.62 -66.59 -1.38
N ARG A 525 -5.34 -66.31 -0.28
CA ARG A 525 -6.49 -67.04 0.30
C ARG A 525 -6.66 -66.48 1.73
N GLY A 526 -7.82 -66.02 2.16
CA GLY A 526 -9.08 -66.75 2.18
C GLY A 526 -9.13 -67.62 3.44
N VAL A 527 -10.28 -67.61 4.12
CA VAL A 527 -10.63 -68.36 5.37
C VAL A 527 -10.37 -67.52 6.63
N SER A 528 -11.37 -66.93 7.29
CA SER A 528 -12.62 -67.44 7.89
C SER A 528 -12.45 -67.93 9.33
N CYS A 529 -13.50 -67.63 10.11
CA CYS A 529 -13.90 -68.21 11.40
C CYS A 529 -13.18 -67.70 12.66
N GLY A 530 -13.92 -66.87 13.39
CA GLY A 530 -14.54 -67.38 14.63
C GLY A 530 -13.75 -67.16 15.91
N GLY A 531 -14.41 -66.55 16.90
CA GLY A 531 -13.87 -66.46 18.24
C GLY A 531 -14.71 -65.55 19.14
N ALA A 532 -15.94 -65.96 19.42
CA ALA A 532 -16.70 -65.42 20.54
C ALA A 532 -16.01 -65.82 21.87
N GLY A 533 -15.89 -64.88 22.80
CA GLY A 533 -15.40 -65.12 24.15
C GLY A 533 -15.79 -63.95 25.07
N PRO A 534 -16.68 -64.16 26.04
CA PRO A 534 -17.18 -63.10 26.93
C PRO A 534 -16.42 -63.09 28.27
N GLY A 535 -16.58 -62.02 29.04
CA GLY A 535 -16.51 -62.14 30.49
C GLY A 535 -15.72 -61.06 31.23
N THR A 536 -16.51 -60.24 31.93
CA THR A 536 -16.34 -59.94 33.38
C THR A 536 -15.07 -59.20 33.80
N ALA A 537 -15.19 -57.90 34.11
CA ALA A 537 -15.41 -57.39 35.47
C ALA A 537 -14.15 -57.43 36.33
N THR A 538 -13.64 -56.26 36.73
CA THR A 538 -13.63 -55.77 38.13
C THR A 538 -12.74 -54.52 38.27
N SER A 539 -13.30 -53.53 38.97
CA SER A 539 -12.69 -52.66 39.98
C SER A 539 -11.36 -51.92 39.72
N SER A 540 -11.45 -50.59 39.81
CA SER A 540 -10.61 -49.68 40.61
C SER A 540 -9.09 -49.93 40.66
N TRP A 541 -8.29 -48.96 40.23
CA TRP A 541 -7.86 -47.80 41.02
C TRP A 541 -7.45 -46.69 40.05
#